data_AF-A0A654M271-F1
#
_entry.id   AF-A0A654M271-F1
#
_cell.length_a   1.000
_cell.length_b   1.000
_cell.length_c   1.000
_cell.angle_alpha   90.00
_cell.angle_beta   90.00
_cell.angle_gamma   90.00
#
_symmetry.space_group_name_H-M   'P 1'
#
loop_
_entity.id
_entity.type
_entity.pdbx_description
1 polymer ?
#
loop_
_entity_poly.entity_id
_entity_poly.type
_entity_poly.pdbx_seq_one_letter_code
_entity_poly.pdbx_strand_id
1 'polypeptide(L)'
;MNEFITILQSVKRFPISDSEKRVLYNIINNTQRDSRNKIKMLKKLLGFISNRKDENISAVSFETNSLLEKGIIHSINTTINSNPGVNINQKPANEEYRLTSIGLIHIFNDRYTYSPDFLLKYQNDIFLQEVLFSLFQTITIKAATAKFFNIITDYLTSTSDYVINLSLEMNKPVNEDIKNEIEHKIKVFSLILGFKITILFNENNIISSNLETNNDKVIFAIHEVETLMKKNLSKDSKFLNLLSTVSSEFTSGYDDLTGFLNQDNKHRYE
;
A
#
# COMPACT_ATOMS: atom_id res chain seq x y z
N MET A 1 -8.40 2.33 -15.55
CA MET A 1 -9.53 1.37 -15.49
C MET A 1 -9.30 0.07 -16.29
N ASN A 2 -9.27 0.02 -17.63
CA ASN A 2 -9.07 -1.27 -18.35
C ASN A 2 -7.74 -1.98 -18.01
N GLU A 3 -6.67 -1.21 -17.85
CA GLU A 3 -5.35 -1.73 -17.46
C GLU A 3 -5.35 -2.22 -15.99
N PHE A 4 -6.05 -1.52 -15.10
CA PHE A 4 -6.24 -1.93 -13.71
C PHE A 4 -6.97 -3.27 -13.61
N ILE A 5 -8.10 -3.42 -14.30
CA ILE A 5 -8.86 -4.68 -14.35
C ILE A 5 -8.00 -5.82 -14.92
N THR A 6 -7.21 -5.54 -15.96
CA THR A 6 -6.27 -6.52 -16.52
C THR A 6 -5.24 -6.98 -15.49
N ILE A 7 -4.70 -6.05 -14.68
CA ILE A 7 -3.81 -6.38 -13.56
C ILE A 7 -4.55 -7.28 -12.56
N LEU A 8 -5.77 -6.94 -12.15
CA LEU A 8 -6.52 -7.73 -11.18
C LEU A 8 -6.75 -9.17 -11.64
N GLN A 9 -7.02 -9.39 -12.92
CA GLN A 9 -7.15 -10.75 -13.50
C GLN A 9 -5.85 -11.54 -13.53
N SER A 10 -4.71 -10.84 -13.62
CA SER A 10 -3.40 -11.49 -13.66
C SER A 10 -2.87 -11.86 -12.27
N VAL A 11 -3.46 -11.30 -11.21
CA VAL A 11 -3.13 -11.65 -9.83
C VAL A 11 -3.46 -13.12 -9.63
N LYS A 12 -2.51 -13.87 -9.07
CA LYS A 12 -2.70 -15.27 -8.70
C LYS A 12 -2.29 -15.44 -7.27
N ARG A 13 -3.01 -16.28 -6.54
CA ARG A 13 -2.55 -16.69 -5.22
C ARG A 13 -1.40 -17.66 -5.38
N PHE A 14 -0.21 -17.26 -4.94
CA PHE A 14 0.94 -18.14 -4.79
C PHE A 14 1.56 -17.96 -3.40
N PRO A 15 2.12 -19.02 -2.81
CA PRO A 15 2.87 -18.90 -1.59
C PRO A 15 4.16 -18.11 -1.85
N ILE A 16 4.49 -17.20 -0.93
CA ILE A 16 5.79 -16.55 -0.84
C ILE A 16 6.58 -17.26 0.26
N SER A 17 7.63 -17.97 -0.14
CA SER A 17 8.52 -18.69 0.78
C SER A 17 9.31 -17.74 1.66
N ASP A 18 9.75 -18.19 2.84
CA ASP A 18 10.48 -17.34 3.78
C ASP A 18 11.79 -16.77 3.22
N SER A 19 12.44 -17.46 2.27
CA SER A 19 13.60 -16.94 1.56
C SER A 19 13.23 -15.81 0.59
N GLU A 20 12.13 -15.95 -0.14
CA GLU A 20 11.58 -14.88 -0.98
C GLU A 20 11.15 -13.66 -0.15
N LYS A 21 10.57 -13.86 1.04
CA LYS A 21 10.22 -12.75 1.96
C LYS A 21 11.45 -11.90 2.33
N ARG A 22 12.63 -12.52 2.47
CA ARG A 22 13.88 -11.78 2.75
C ARG A 22 14.29 -10.91 1.57
N VAL A 23 14.11 -11.40 0.34
CA VAL A 23 14.37 -10.61 -0.88
C VAL A 23 13.41 -9.42 -0.94
N LEU A 24 12.11 -9.65 -0.70
CA LEU A 24 11.10 -8.60 -0.68
C LEU A 24 11.35 -7.56 0.42
N TYR A 25 11.71 -7.99 1.63
CA TYR A 25 12.07 -7.08 2.72
C TYR A 25 13.22 -6.14 2.31
N ASN A 26 14.20 -6.64 1.57
CA ASN A 26 15.31 -5.82 1.08
C ASN A 26 14.87 -4.81 0.01
N ILE A 27 13.91 -5.17 -0.84
CA ILE A 27 13.34 -4.29 -1.88
C ILE A 27 12.45 -3.21 -1.25
N ILE A 28 11.64 -3.56 -0.26
CA ILE A 28 10.76 -2.65 0.49
C ILE A 28 11.60 -1.62 1.25
N ASN A 29 12.58 -2.07 2.02
CA ASN A 29 13.36 -1.22 2.91
C ASN A 29 14.62 -0.63 2.26
N ASN A 30 14.83 -0.89 0.96
CA ASN A 30 15.95 -0.39 0.17
C ASN A 30 17.33 -0.64 0.83
N THR A 31 17.46 -1.71 1.62
CA THR A 31 18.60 -1.97 2.51
C THR A 31 19.86 -2.37 1.75
N GLN A 32 19.76 -2.77 0.48
CA GLN A 32 20.94 -3.21 -0.29
C GLN A 32 21.91 -2.08 -0.63
N ARG A 33 21.45 -0.84 -0.83
CA ARG A 33 22.35 0.29 -1.11
C ARG A 33 23.00 0.84 0.16
N ASP A 34 22.23 0.97 1.23
CA ASP A 34 22.70 1.70 2.40
C ASP A 34 23.59 0.85 3.31
N SER A 35 23.29 -0.45 3.46
CA SER A 35 24.13 -1.36 4.24
C SER A 35 25.44 -1.70 3.53
N ARG A 36 25.45 -1.95 2.21
CA ARG A 36 26.70 -2.22 1.48
C ARG A 36 27.60 -1.00 1.47
N ASN A 37 27.07 0.22 1.31
CA ASN A 37 27.89 1.42 1.36
C ASN A 37 28.41 1.73 2.76
N LYS A 38 27.57 1.62 3.81
CA LYS A 38 28.00 1.81 5.20
C LYS A 38 28.98 0.75 5.67
N ILE A 39 28.75 -0.53 5.36
CA ILE A 39 29.65 -1.64 5.69
C ILE A 39 30.96 -1.55 4.89
N LYS A 40 30.92 -1.12 3.63
CA LYS A 40 32.13 -0.92 2.81
C LYS A 40 32.93 0.31 3.26
N MET A 41 32.26 1.38 3.72
CA MET A 41 32.90 2.50 4.40
C MET A 41 33.53 2.08 5.74
N LEU A 42 32.80 1.36 6.59
CA LEU A 42 33.32 0.87 7.88
C LEU A 42 34.47 -0.12 7.70
N LYS A 43 34.38 -1.05 6.74
CA LYS A 43 35.46 -2.02 6.45
C LYS A 43 36.69 -1.36 5.85
N LYS A 44 36.52 -0.30 5.04
CA LYS A 44 37.62 0.51 4.51
C LYS A 44 38.27 1.37 5.61
N LEU A 45 37.48 1.86 6.56
CA LEU A 45 37.95 2.62 7.73
C LEU A 45 38.70 1.72 8.74
N LEU A 46 38.28 0.46 8.88
CA LEU A 46 38.83 -0.50 9.85
C LEU A 46 39.87 -1.48 9.26
N GLY A 47 40.26 -1.35 7.99
CA GLY A 47 41.34 -2.15 7.39
C GLY A 47 41.06 -3.66 7.24
N PHE A 48 39.82 -4.11 7.40
CA PHE A 48 39.49 -5.54 7.31
C PHE A 48 39.35 -5.99 5.85
N ILE A 49 40.39 -6.64 5.31
CA ILE A 49 40.31 -7.44 4.09
C ILE A 49 39.61 -8.76 4.44
N SER A 50 38.33 -8.88 4.11
CA SER A 50 37.56 -10.12 4.32
C SER A 50 37.50 -10.93 3.02
N ASN A 51 38.32 -11.97 2.93
CA ASN A 51 38.09 -13.09 2.02
C ASN A 51 36.99 -13.98 2.61
N ARG A 52 35.72 -13.67 2.34
CA ARG A 52 34.63 -14.66 2.49
C ARG A 52 34.19 -15.08 1.09
N LYS A 53 34.27 -16.38 0.83
CA LYS A 53 33.76 -17.02 -0.39
C LYS A 53 32.26 -16.70 -0.53
N ASP A 54 31.90 -16.36 -1.76
CA ASP A 54 30.56 -16.00 -2.22
C ASP A 54 29.59 -17.19 -2.25
N GLU A 55 29.20 -17.72 -1.09
CA GLU A 55 28.20 -18.81 -1.01
C GLU A 55 26.74 -18.30 -1.05
N ASN A 56 26.50 -16.98 -1.04
CA ASN A 56 25.16 -16.39 -1.03
C ASN A 56 24.64 -15.92 -2.41
N ILE A 57 25.42 -16.08 -3.49
CA ILE A 57 25.03 -15.56 -4.81
C ILE A 57 24.06 -16.49 -5.53
N SER A 58 24.15 -17.80 -5.32
CA SER A 58 23.29 -18.79 -6.00
C SER A 58 21.86 -18.85 -5.44
N ALA A 59 21.69 -18.87 -4.11
CA ALA A 59 20.36 -18.88 -3.48
C ALA A 59 19.57 -17.60 -3.82
N VAL A 60 20.17 -16.42 -3.58
CA VAL A 60 19.54 -15.13 -3.88
C VAL A 60 19.16 -15.02 -5.37
N SER A 61 19.91 -15.65 -6.28
CA SER A 61 19.53 -15.70 -7.70
C SER A 61 18.30 -16.57 -7.95
N PHE A 62 18.15 -17.70 -7.25
CA PHE A 62 16.98 -18.57 -7.37
C PHE A 62 15.71 -17.92 -6.83
N GLU A 63 15.76 -17.34 -5.62
CA GLU A 63 14.59 -16.65 -5.06
C GLU A 63 14.19 -15.42 -5.89
N THR A 64 15.17 -14.68 -6.40
CA THR A 64 14.90 -13.52 -7.27
C THR A 64 14.28 -13.95 -8.59
N ASN A 65 14.76 -15.04 -9.19
CA ASN A 65 14.16 -15.61 -10.40
C ASN A 65 12.73 -16.10 -10.15
N SER A 66 12.48 -16.78 -9.02
CA SER A 66 11.12 -17.19 -8.63
C SER A 66 10.18 -15.97 -8.50
N LEU A 67 10.63 -14.89 -7.88
CA LEU A 67 9.85 -13.64 -7.76
C LEU A 67 9.61 -12.95 -9.12
N LEU A 68 10.59 -13.02 -10.05
CA LEU A 68 10.45 -12.53 -11.43
C LEU A 68 9.44 -13.37 -12.21
N GLU A 69 9.51 -14.70 -12.12
CA GLU A 69 8.58 -15.64 -12.76
C GLU A 69 7.15 -15.49 -12.24
N LYS A 70 6.99 -15.23 -10.94
CA LYS A 70 5.70 -14.89 -10.32
C LYS A 70 5.20 -13.50 -10.71
N GLY A 71 6.01 -12.69 -11.39
CA GLY A 71 5.69 -11.32 -11.76
C GLY A 71 5.58 -10.36 -10.57
N ILE A 72 6.13 -10.70 -9.40
CA ILE A 72 6.09 -9.87 -8.18
C ILE A 72 7.07 -8.70 -8.30
N ILE A 73 8.21 -8.96 -8.94
CA ILE A 73 9.26 -7.96 -9.19
C ILE A 73 9.58 -7.90 -10.68
N HIS A 74 10.18 -6.79 -11.09
CA HIS A 74 10.79 -6.65 -12.41
C HIS A 74 12.18 -6.02 -12.27
N SER A 75 13.06 -6.32 -13.22
CA SER A 75 14.38 -5.68 -13.30
C SER A 75 14.23 -4.26 -13.84
N ILE A 76 14.97 -3.32 -13.25
CA ILE A 76 15.19 -1.99 -13.79
C ILE A 76 16.54 -2.04 -14.50
N ASN A 77 16.51 -2.02 -15.83
CA ASN A 77 17.73 -1.82 -16.60
C ASN A 77 18.17 -0.36 -16.45
N THR A 78 19.12 -0.09 -15.54
CA THR A 78 19.87 1.17 -15.62
C THR A 78 20.78 1.08 -16.83
N THR A 79 20.41 1.75 -17.93
CA THR A 79 21.32 2.06 -19.03
C THR A 79 22.43 2.94 -18.47
N ILE A 80 23.52 2.32 -18.01
CA ILE A 80 24.80 3.00 -17.90
C ILE A 80 25.20 3.27 -19.35
N ASN A 81 25.36 4.54 -19.72
CA ASN A 81 25.96 4.94 -21.00
C ASN A 81 27.28 4.18 -21.18
N SER A 82 27.22 3.09 -21.93
CA SER A 82 28.38 2.30 -22.29
C SER A 82 29.15 3.08 -23.33
N ASN A 83 30.28 3.66 -22.91
CA ASN A 83 31.34 4.01 -23.84
C ASN A 83 31.62 2.78 -24.73
N PRO A 84 31.64 2.92 -26.06
CA PRO A 84 31.88 1.80 -26.96
C PRO A 84 33.37 1.45 -26.90
N GLY A 85 33.74 0.49 -26.04
CA GLY A 85 35.14 0.07 -25.96
C GLY A 85 35.54 -0.94 -24.89
N VAL A 86 34.61 -1.63 -24.20
CA VAL A 86 35.00 -2.60 -23.15
C VAL A 86 34.27 -3.93 -23.31
N ASN A 87 35.09 -4.99 -23.33
CA ASN A 87 34.81 -6.43 -23.44
C ASN A 87 33.44 -6.95 -22.95
N ILE A 88 32.86 -7.84 -23.76
CA ILE A 88 31.52 -8.47 -23.65
C ILE A 88 31.40 -9.52 -22.51
N ASN A 89 32.33 -9.58 -21.56
CA ASN A 89 32.28 -10.53 -20.43
C ASN A 89 32.09 -9.89 -19.06
N GLN A 90 31.60 -8.64 -19.00
CA GLN A 90 31.21 -8.03 -17.73
C GLN A 90 29.75 -8.34 -17.41
N LYS A 91 29.56 -9.26 -16.45
CA LYS A 91 28.30 -9.51 -15.72
C LYS A 91 27.62 -8.17 -15.42
N PRO A 92 26.32 -7.99 -15.75
CA PRO A 92 25.67 -6.69 -15.61
C PRO A 92 25.78 -6.21 -14.16
N ALA A 93 26.33 -5.01 -14.01
CA ALA A 93 26.54 -4.36 -12.73
C ALA A 93 25.17 -4.00 -12.11
N ASN A 94 24.83 -4.66 -11.00
CA ASN A 94 23.68 -4.38 -10.13
C ASN A 94 22.32 -4.22 -10.85
N GLU A 95 21.66 -5.33 -11.16
CA GLU A 95 20.22 -5.32 -11.44
C GLU A 95 19.47 -4.75 -10.22
N GLU A 96 18.78 -3.62 -10.41
CA GLU A 96 17.93 -3.01 -9.39
C GLU A 96 16.50 -3.52 -9.58
N TYR A 97 15.95 -4.25 -8.61
CA TYR A 97 14.60 -4.79 -8.71
C TYR A 97 13.56 -3.85 -8.11
N ARG A 98 12.38 -3.80 -8.73
CA ARG A 98 11.23 -3.04 -8.26
C ARG A 98 9.98 -3.92 -8.24
N LEU A 99 9.08 -3.66 -7.29
CA LEU A 99 7.79 -4.35 -7.22
C LEU A 99 6.91 -3.94 -8.40
N THR A 100 6.20 -4.91 -8.96
CA THR A 100 5.08 -4.66 -9.87
C THR A 100 3.81 -4.35 -9.07
N SER A 101 2.71 -4.01 -9.74
CA SER A 101 1.39 -3.90 -9.10
C SER A 101 0.95 -5.20 -8.43
N ILE A 102 1.22 -6.35 -9.06
CA ILE A 102 0.99 -7.69 -8.46
C ILE A 102 1.82 -7.81 -7.17
N GLY A 103 3.10 -7.41 -7.22
CA GLY A 103 3.95 -7.43 -6.04
C GLY A 103 3.42 -6.57 -4.90
N LEU A 104 2.95 -5.34 -5.19
CA LEU A 104 2.35 -4.46 -4.19
C LEU A 104 1.12 -5.09 -3.54
N ILE A 105 0.21 -5.68 -4.34
CA ILE A 105 -0.98 -6.38 -3.84
C ILE A 105 -0.60 -7.47 -2.84
N HIS A 106 0.42 -8.29 -3.15
CA HIS A 106 0.91 -9.30 -2.21
C HIS A 106 1.56 -8.70 -0.96
N ILE A 107 2.35 -7.63 -1.10
CA ILE A 107 2.97 -6.94 0.05
C ILE A 107 1.89 -6.41 1.02
N PHE A 108 0.80 -5.86 0.50
CA PHE A 108 -0.28 -5.33 1.32
C PHE A 108 -1.16 -6.42 1.94
N ASN A 109 -1.47 -7.47 1.17
CA ASN A 109 -2.23 -8.62 1.66
C ASN A 109 -1.52 -9.32 2.84
N ASP A 110 -0.22 -9.55 2.70
CA ASP A 110 0.58 -10.25 3.70
C ASP A 110 1.03 -9.33 4.86
N ARG A 111 0.52 -8.08 4.89
CA ARG A 111 0.77 -7.09 5.96
C ARG A 111 2.25 -6.85 6.24
N TYR A 112 3.08 -6.77 5.20
CA TYR A 112 4.46 -6.37 5.36
C TYR A 112 4.56 -4.98 6.00
N THR A 113 5.57 -4.75 6.83
CA THR A 113 5.84 -3.43 7.37
C THR A 113 6.54 -2.56 6.33
N TYR A 114 5.94 -1.41 6.02
CA TYR A 114 6.50 -0.39 5.12
C TYR A 114 6.16 1.02 5.63
N SER A 115 6.91 2.02 5.18
CA SER A 115 6.70 3.43 5.56
C SER A 115 5.82 4.17 4.54
N PRO A 116 5.33 5.38 4.85
CA PRO A 116 4.69 6.25 3.84
C PRO A 116 5.57 6.49 2.60
N ASP A 117 6.90 6.61 2.78
CA ASP A 117 7.85 6.78 1.67
C ASP A 117 7.84 5.60 0.68
N PHE A 118 7.55 4.39 1.15
CA PHE A 118 7.36 3.24 0.27
C PHE A 118 6.15 3.47 -0.66
N LEU A 119 5.02 3.95 -0.16
CA LEU A 119 3.86 4.26 -1.01
C LEU A 119 4.18 5.37 -2.02
N LEU A 120 4.94 6.39 -1.59
CA LEU A 120 5.39 7.47 -2.48
C LEU A 120 6.33 6.96 -3.60
N LYS A 121 7.21 6.00 -3.31
CA LYS A 121 8.08 5.34 -4.31
C LYS A 121 7.26 4.68 -5.42
N TYR A 122 6.06 4.21 -5.12
CA TYR A 122 5.16 3.56 -6.06
C TYR A 122 3.94 4.41 -6.41
N GLN A 123 4.00 5.73 -6.22
CA GLN A 123 2.82 6.58 -6.44
C GLN A 123 2.26 6.53 -7.86
N ASN A 124 3.07 6.21 -8.87
CA ASN A 124 2.65 6.09 -10.27
C ASN A 124 2.29 4.64 -10.66
N ASP A 125 2.32 3.69 -9.73
CA ASP A 125 1.86 2.33 -9.97
C ASP A 125 0.35 2.33 -10.17
N ILE A 126 -0.13 1.54 -11.15
CA ILE A 126 -1.54 1.54 -11.56
C ILE A 126 -2.47 1.12 -10.41
N PHE A 127 -2.07 0.12 -9.62
CA PHE A 127 -2.88 -0.30 -8.47
C PHE A 127 -2.98 0.84 -7.46
N LEU A 128 -1.86 1.44 -7.05
CA LEU A 128 -1.89 2.54 -6.07
C LEU A 128 -2.55 3.81 -6.61
N GLN A 129 -2.44 4.12 -7.89
CA GLN A 129 -3.15 5.24 -8.52
C GLN A 129 -4.66 5.08 -8.40
N GLU A 130 -5.18 3.88 -8.67
CA GLU A 130 -6.62 3.61 -8.68
C GLU A 130 -7.20 3.47 -7.26
N VAL A 131 -6.46 2.86 -6.32
CA VAL A 131 -7.01 2.58 -4.97
C VAL A 131 -6.64 3.60 -3.91
N LEU A 132 -5.46 4.24 -3.99
CA LEU A 132 -4.99 5.14 -2.93
C LEU A 132 -4.88 6.59 -3.39
N PHE A 133 -4.13 6.84 -4.46
CA PHE A 133 -3.89 8.19 -4.95
C PHE A 133 -5.08 8.76 -5.73
N SER A 134 -6.12 7.98 -6.01
CA SER A 134 -7.44 8.48 -6.41
C SER A 134 -8.16 9.17 -5.25
N LEU A 135 -7.89 8.74 -4.01
CA LEU A 135 -8.55 9.21 -2.78
C LEU A 135 -7.77 10.31 -2.05
N PHE A 136 -6.44 10.35 -2.20
CA PHE A 136 -5.57 11.31 -1.50
C PHE A 136 -4.57 11.97 -2.44
N GLN A 137 -4.21 13.21 -2.13
CA GLN A 137 -3.05 13.86 -2.72
C GLN A 137 -1.75 13.30 -2.13
N THR A 138 -0.69 13.31 -2.94
CA THR A 138 0.65 12.84 -2.55
C THR A 138 1.16 13.52 -1.28
N ILE A 139 0.87 14.82 -1.11
CA ILE A 139 1.33 15.59 0.05
C ILE A 139 0.69 15.10 1.36
N THR A 140 -0.54 14.60 1.29
CA THR A 140 -1.28 14.04 2.43
C THR A 140 -0.70 12.71 2.86
N ILE A 141 -0.39 11.84 1.90
CA ILE A 141 0.29 10.56 2.15
C ILE A 141 1.69 10.81 2.72
N LYS A 142 2.42 11.79 2.18
CA LYS A 142 3.75 12.17 2.69
C LYS A 142 3.71 12.67 4.13
N ALA A 143 2.65 13.38 4.52
CA ALA A 143 2.48 13.92 5.86
C ALA A 143 1.71 12.97 6.81
N ALA A 144 1.55 11.70 6.43
CA ALA A 144 0.76 10.73 7.17
C ALA A 144 1.30 10.53 8.60
N THR A 145 0.42 10.70 9.59
CA THR A 145 0.70 10.32 10.98
C THR A 145 0.57 8.82 11.16
N ALA A 146 1.15 8.25 12.22
CA ALA A 146 1.08 6.81 12.47
C ALA A 146 -0.36 6.26 12.49
N LYS A 147 -1.29 6.95 13.18
CA LYS A 147 -2.71 6.53 13.23
C LYS A 147 -3.38 6.58 11.86
N PHE A 148 -3.16 7.65 11.09
CA PHE A 148 -3.71 7.77 9.74
C PHE A 148 -3.13 6.71 8.80
N PHE A 149 -1.82 6.48 8.90
CA PHE A 149 -1.13 5.47 8.10
C PHE A 149 -1.63 4.05 8.41
N ASN A 150 -1.88 3.72 9.69
CA ASN A 150 -2.46 2.43 10.06
C ASN A 150 -3.83 2.20 9.40
N ILE A 151 -4.67 3.24 9.30
CA ILE A 151 -5.95 3.15 8.60
C ILE A 151 -5.73 2.92 7.09
N ILE A 152 -4.74 3.58 6.48
CA ILE A 152 -4.36 3.33 5.07
C ILE A 152 -3.88 1.89 4.89
N THR A 153 -3.01 1.37 5.76
CA THR A 153 -2.49 0.00 5.64
C THR A 153 -3.61 -1.01 5.77
N ASP A 154 -4.55 -0.83 6.72
CA ASP A 154 -5.72 -1.71 6.85
C ASP A 154 -6.58 -1.70 5.58
N TYR A 155 -6.81 -0.51 4.99
CA TYR A 155 -7.55 -0.37 3.74
C TYR A 155 -6.86 -1.08 2.57
N LEU A 156 -5.55 -0.91 2.42
CA LEU A 156 -4.77 -1.57 1.37
C LEU A 156 -4.77 -3.09 1.55
N THR A 157 -4.68 -3.59 2.78
CA THR A 157 -4.81 -5.02 3.07
C THR A 157 -6.18 -5.56 2.68
N SER A 158 -7.28 -4.91 3.10
CA SER A 158 -8.64 -5.37 2.75
C SER A 158 -8.89 -5.35 1.24
N THR A 159 -8.43 -4.30 0.55
CA THR A 159 -8.54 -4.20 -0.91
C THR A 159 -7.73 -5.29 -1.60
N SER A 160 -6.51 -5.56 -1.13
CA SER A 160 -5.63 -6.57 -1.72
C SER A 160 -6.11 -8.00 -1.50
N ASP A 161 -6.63 -8.29 -0.29
CA ASP A 161 -7.25 -9.59 0.02
C ASP A 161 -8.45 -9.86 -0.88
N TYR A 162 -9.33 -8.87 -1.05
CA TYR A 162 -10.44 -8.98 -2.00
C TYR A 162 -9.96 -9.26 -3.42
N VAL A 163 -8.98 -8.53 -3.93
CA VAL A 163 -8.43 -8.73 -5.27
C VAL A 163 -7.85 -10.14 -5.46
N ILE A 164 -7.10 -10.63 -4.47
CA ILE A 164 -6.53 -11.99 -4.53
C ILE A 164 -7.65 -13.03 -4.52
N ASN A 165 -8.66 -12.89 -3.67
CA ASN A 165 -9.75 -13.86 -3.58
C ASN A 165 -10.64 -13.83 -4.83
N LEU A 166 -10.88 -12.65 -5.40
CA LEU A 166 -11.58 -12.50 -6.66
C LEU A 166 -10.90 -13.28 -7.79
N SER A 167 -9.56 -13.23 -7.88
CA SER A 167 -8.81 -13.97 -8.90
C SER A 167 -8.99 -15.49 -8.83
N LEU A 168 -9.34 -16.03 -7.66
CA LEU A 168 -9.58 -17.47 -7.46
C LEU A 168 -10.96 -17.91 -7.94
N GLU A 169 -11.93 -16.99 -7.90
CA GLU A 169 -13.32 -17.26 -8.25
C GLU A 169 -13.58 -17.03 -9.75
N MET A 170 -12.71 -16.29 -10.43
CA MET A 170 -12.80 -15.98 -11.85
C MET A 170 -12.30 -17.12 -12.75
N ASN A 171 -13.18 -18.06 -13.06
CA ASN A 171 -12.97 -19.03 -14.14
C ASN A 171 -13.40 -18.51 -15.54
N LYS A 172 -13.82 -17.24 -15.65
CA LYS A 172 -14.40 -16.65 -16.86
C LYS A 172 -13.75 -15.31 -17.19
N PRO A 173 -13.70 -14.92 -18.49
CA PRO A 173 -13.26 -13.58 -18.87
C PRO A 173 -14.15 -12.53 -18.21
N VAL A 174 -13.54 -11.41 -17.77
CA VAL A 174 -14.27 -10.28 -17.19
C VAL A 174 -15.24 -9.73 -18.22
N ASN A 175 -16.53 -9.74 -17.87
CA ASN A 175 -17.57 -9.00 -18.56
C ASN A 175 -17.87 -7.69 -17.80
N GLU A 176 -18.77 -6.87 -18.34
CA GLU A 176 -19.10 -5.57 -17.73
C GLU A 176 -19.71 -5.73 -16.32
N ASP A 177 -20.49 -6.78 -16.07
CA ASP A 177 -21.11 -7.04 -14.76
C ASP A 177 -20.05 -7.25 -13.67
N ILE A 178 -19.07 -8.09 -13.97
CA ILE A 178 -17.94 -8.36 -13.08
C ILE A 178 -17.13 -7.09 -12.82
N LYS A 179 -16.87 -6.30 -13.86
CA LYS A 179 -16.16 -5.03 -13.73
C LYS A 179 -16.92 -4.08 -12.80
N ASN A 180 -18.24 -3.96 -12.98
CA ASN A 180 -19.10 -3.16 -12.10
C ASN A 180 -19.08 -3.67 -10.66
N GLU A 181 -19.04 -5.00 -10.45
CA GLU A 181 -18.92 -5.58 -9.10
C GLU A 181 -17.60 -5.20 -8.42
N ILE A 182 -16.49 -5.29 -9.14
CA ILE A 182 -15.16 -4.91 -8.64
C ILE A 182 -15.15 -3.44 -8.25
N GLU A 183 -15.61 -2.57 -9.17
CA GLU A 183 -15.66 -1.13 -8.93
C GLU A 183 -16.54 -0.80 -7.73
N HIS A 184 -17.69 -1.47 -7.62
CA HIS A 184 -18.58 -1.33 -6.48
C HIS A 184 -17.91 -1.75 -5.17
N LYS A 185 -17.23 -2.91 -5.13
CA LYS A 185 -16.53 -3.38 -3.93
C LYS A 185 -15.38 -2.48 -3.51
N ILE A 186 -14.58 -2.01 -4.45
CA ILE A 186 -13.52 -1.02 -4.19
C ILE A 186 -14.13 0.27 -3.66
N LYS A 187 -15.23 0.76 -4.26
CA LYS A 187 -15.96 1.94 -3.76
C LYS A 187 -16.41 1.74 -2.31
N VAL A 188 -16.98 0.59 -1.97
CA VAL A 188 -17.39 0.27 -0.58
C VAL A 188 -16.19 0.33 0.38
N PHE A 189 -15.04 -0.24 0.04
CA PHE A 189 -13.85 -0.12 0.89
C PHE A 189 -13.38 1.33 1.05
N SER A 190 -13.45 2.13 -0.02
CA SER A 190 -13.11 3.55 0.03
C SER A 190 -14.07 4.34 0.93
N LEU A 191 -15.36 4.01 0.93
CA LEU A 191 -16.34 4.61 1.85
C LEU A 191 -16.04 4.25 3.31
N ILE A 192 -15.72 2.97 3.58
CA ILE A 192 -15.31 2.51 4.93
C ILE A 192 -14.04 3.24 5.38
N LEU A 193 -13.08 3.43 4.48
CA LEU A 193 -11.87 4.21 4.74
C LEU A 193 -12.21 5.65 5.14
N GLY A 194 -13.00 6.35 4.32
CA GLY A 194 -13.40 7.73 4.60
C GLY A 194 -14.13 7.85 5.94
N PHE A 195 -15.04 6.92 6.24
CA PHE A 195 -15.75 6.85 7.52
C PHE A 195 -14.80 6.65 8.72
N LYS A 196 -13.85 5.71 8.63
CA LYS A 196 -12.83 5.50 9.67
C LYS A 196 -11.98 6.74 9.93
N ILE A 197 -11.59 7.45 8.87
CA ILE A 197 -10.83 8.71 8.99
C ILE A 197 -11.68 9.78 9.68
N THR A 198 -12.95 9.91 9.31
CA THR A 198 -13.89 10.85 9.96
C THR A 198 -14.04 10.55 11.45
N ILE A 199 -14.20 9.28 11.83
CA ILE A 199 -14.24 8.89 13.25
C ILE A 199 -12.92 9.25 13.94
N LEU A 200 -11.78 8.86 13.36
CA LEU A 200 -10.46 9.10 13.97
C LEU A 200 -10.23 10.58 14.24
N PHE A 201 -10.60 11.44 13.29
CA PHE A 201 -10.37 12.88 13.36
C PHE A 201 -11.61 13.67 13.77
N ASN A 202 -12.65 13.02 14.29
CA ASN A 202 -13.76 13.72 14.93
C ASN A 202 -13.24 14.45 16.18
N GLU A 203 -13.80 15.62 16.48
CA GLU A 203 -13.37 16.49 17.58
C GLU A 203 -13.46 15.79 18.95
N ASN A 204 -14.38 14.83 19.09
CA ASN A 204 -14.58 14.07 20.32
C ASN A 204 -13.56 12.93 20.56
N ASN A 205 -12.79 12.53 19.54
CA ASN A 205 -11.82 11.43 19.63
C ASN A 205 -10.38 11.89 19.82
N ILE A 206 -10.15 13.20 19.99
CA ILE A 206 -8.80 13.77 19.95
C ILE A 206 -7.91 13.29 21.10
N ILE A 207 -8.38 12.87 22.28
CA ILE A 207 -7.45 12.34 23.32
C ILE A 207 -8.12 11.56 24.49
N SER A 208 -9.44 11.49 24.60
CA SER A 208 -10.07 11.31 25.92
C SER A 208 -10.17 9.89 26.50
N SER A 209 -9.81 8.79 25.84
CA SER A 209 -10.13 7.46 26.39
C SER A 209 -8.99 6.47 26.65
N ASN A 210 -7.78 6.59 26.07
CA ASN A 210 -6.83 5.45 26.10
C ASN A 210 -5.34 5.78 26.36
N LEU A 211 -4.97 7.01 26.72
CA LEU A 211 -3.60 7.29 27.14
C LEU A 211 -3.47 7.12 28.66
N GLU A 212 -3.07 5.93 29.10
CA GLU A 212 -2.60 5.66 30.47
C GLU A 212 -1.26 6.35 30.78
N THR A 213 -1.00 7.52 30.20
CA THR A 213 0.26 8.25 30.34
C THR A 213 0.01 9.59 31.02
N ASN A 214 0.49 9.76 32.25
CA ASN A 214 0.42 11.01 33.01
C ASN A 214 1.44 12.07 32.53
N ASN A 215 1.88 12.02 31.26
CA ASN A 215 2.89 12.93 30.72
C ASN A 215 2.25 13.94 29.77
N ASP A 216 1.95 15.12 30.31
CA ASP A 216 1.30 16.23 29.60
C ASP A 216 2.06 16.64 28.33
N LYS A 217 3.39 16.51 28.31
CA LYS A 217 4.20 16.83 27.12
C LYS A 217 3.95 15.84 25.98
N VAL A 218 3.75 14.56 26.30
CA VAL A 218 3.45 13.52 25.32
C VAL A 218 2.03 13.73 24.78
N ILE A 219 1.08 14.02 25.67
CA ILE A 219 -0.31 14.34 25.29
C ILE A 219 -0.34 15.54 24.33
N PHE A 220 0.37 16.63 24.68
CA PHE A 220 0.46 17.82 23.83
C PHE A 220 1.08 17.53 22.46
N ALA A 221 2.18 16.77 22.42
CA ALA A 221 2.84 16.41 21.15
C ALA A 221 1.93 15.55 20.26
N ILE A 222 1.18 14.60 20.84
CA ILE A 222 0.19 13.81 20.10
C ILE A 222 -0.91 14.72 19.53
N HIS A 223 -1.43 15.66 20.34
CA HIS A 223 -2.44 16.61 19.90
C HIS A 223 -1.96 17.47 18.71
N GLU A 224 -0.73 17.96 18.78
CA GLU A 224 -0.14 18.78 17.71
C GLU A 224 -0.04 18.00 16.39
N VAL A 225 0.44 16.75 16.46
CA VAL A 225 0.56 15.85 15.31
C VAL A 225 -0.81 15.54 14.70
N GLU A 226 -1.82 15.27 15.52
CA GLU A 226 -3.18 15.01 15.03
C GLU A 226 -3.84 16.26 14.44
N THR A 227 -3.69 17.42 15.09
CA THR A 227 -4.19 18.69 14.59
C THR A 227 -3.57 19.04 13.23
N LEU A 228 -2.27 18.77 13.06
CA LEU A 228 -1.58 18.95 11.79
C LEU A 228 -2.16 18.02 10.71
N MET A 229 -2.43 16.75 11.03
CA MET A 229 -3.05 15.82 10.08
C MET A 229 -4.45 16.27 9.67
N LYS A 230 -5.28 16.72 10.62
CA LYS A 230 -6.60 17.30 10.32
C LYS A 230 -6.50 18.46 9.36
N LYS A 231 -5.55 19.37 9.59
CA LYS A 231 -5.28 20.53 8.73
C LYS A 231 -4.80 20.11 7.34
N ASN A 232 -4.07 19.00 7.22
CA ASN A 232 -3.65 18.47 5.91
C ASN A 232 -4.84 17.86 5.18
N LEU A 233 -5.65 17.05 5.85
CA LEU A 233 -6.86 16.44 5.29
C LEU A 233 -7.88 17.49 4.83
N SER A 234 -8.08 18.56 5.60
CA SER A 234 -9.03 19.63 5.24
C SER A 234 -8.62 20.44 4.00
N LYS A 235 -7.38 20.28 3.52
CA LYS A 235 -6.88 20.91 2.29
C LYS A 235 -6.77 19.93 1.12
N ASP A 236 -6.93 18.63 1.36
CA ASP A 236 -6.83 17.62 0.33
C ASP A 236 -8.16 17.50 -0.42
N SER A 237 -8.18 18.04 -1.64
CA SER A 237 -9.39 18.06 -2.46
C SER A 237 -9.91 16.65 -2.81
N LYS A 238 -9.01 15.65 -2.94
CA LYS A 238 -9.43 14.27 -3.24
C LYS A 238 -10.10 13.64 -2.03
N PHE A 239 -9.54 13.89 -0.85
CA PHE A 239 -10.15 13.43 0.40
C PHE A 239 -11.48 14.13 0.67
N LEU A 240 -11.58 15.45 0.43
CA LEU A 240 -12.85 16.17 0.58
C LEU A 240 -13.95 15.62 -0.33
N ASN A 241 -13.60 15.22 -1.56
CA ASN A 241 -14.55 14.55 -2.46
C ASN A 241 -15.00 13.20 -1.88
N LEU A 242 -14.07 12.38 -1.38
CA LEU A 242 -14.41 11.13 -0.70
C LEU A 242 -15.34 11.37 0.49
N LEU A 243 -15.05 12.38 1.32
CA LEU A 243 -15.87 12.72 2.48
C LEU A 243 -17.29 13.15 2.07
N SER A 244 -17.42 13.93 1.00
CA SER A 244 -18.72 14.29 0.43
C SER A 244 -19.48 13.05 -0.03
N THR A 245 -18.82 12.09 -0.67
CA THR A 245 -19.45 10.83 -1.08
C THR A 245 -19.88 10.01 0.14
N VAL A 246 -19.02 9.87 1.16
CA VAL A 246 -19.36 9.18 2.41
C VAL A 246 -20.58 9.80 3.07
N SER A 247 -20.63 11.14 3.17
CA SER A 247 -21.78 11.84 3.74
C SER A 247 -23.05 11.57 2.94
N SER A 248 -22.99 11.66 1.61
CA SER A 248 -24.14 11.44 0.73
C SER A 248 -24.70 10.02 0.85
N GLU A 249 -23.82 9.01 0.79
CA GLU A 249 -24.21 7.59 0.87
C GLU A 249 -24.77 7.25 2.26
N PHE A 250 -24.19 7.83 3.32
CA PHE A 250 -24.69 7.64 4.69
C PHE A 250 -26.07 8.28 4.90
N THR A 251 -26.27 9.52 4.42
CA THR A 251 -27.57 10.18 4.50
C THR A 251 -28.63 9.42 3.70
N SER A 252 -28.31 9.01 2.46
CA SER A 252 -29.24 8.21 1.65
C SER A 252 -29.62 6.90 2.34
N GLY A 253 -28.65 6.16 2.89
CA GLY A 253 -28.94 4.91 3.60
C GLY A 253 -29.75 5.10 4.88
N TYR A 254 -29.56 6.23 5.58
CA TYR A 254 -30.37 6.59 6.74
C TYR A 254 -31.82 6.94 6.35
N ASP A 255 -32.00 7.71 5.30
CA ASP A 255 -33.31 8.09 4.77
C ASP A 255 -34.08 6.85 4.29
N ASP A 256 -33.41 5.92 3.60
CA ASP A 256 -33.99 4.63 3.20
C ASP A 256 -34.45 3.83 4.42
N LEU A 257 -33.57 3.66 5.41
CA LEU A 257 -33.87 2.89 6.63
C LEU A 257 -35.05 3.47 7.40
N THR A 258 -35.07 4.80 7.58
CA THR A 258 -36.17 5.47 8.29
C THR A 258 -37.46 5.44 7.47
N GLY A 259 -37.38 5.52 6.14
CA GLY A 259 -38.49 5.31 5.22
C GLY A 259 -39.12 3.92 5.38
N PHE A 260 -38.31 2.85 5.40
CA PHE A 260 -38.78 1.48 5.64
C PHE A 260 -39.47 1.33 7.00
N LEU A 261 -38.86 1.82 8.08
CA LEU A 261 -39.42 1.73 9.43
C LEU A 261 -40.76 2.48 9.56
N ASN A 262 -40.93 3.59 8.86
CA ASN A 262 -42.18 4.36 8.86
C ASN A 262 -43.29 3.69 8.03
N GLN A 263 -42.94 2.93 6.99
CA GLN A 263 -43.91 2.16 6.20
C GLN A 263 -44.39 0.91 6.95
N ASP A 264 -43.50 0.18 7.63
CA ASP A 264 -43.85 -0.98 8.45
C ASP A 264 -44.77 -0.62 9.63
N ASN A 265 -44.58 0.55 10.23
CA ASN A 265 -45.46 1.04 11.28
C ASN A 265 -46.85 1.44 10.75
N LYS A 266 -46.97 1.83 9.48
CA LYS A 266 -48.27 2.19 8.87
C LYS A 266 -49.14 0.96 8.58
N HIS A 267 -48.53 -0.17 8.23
CA HIS A 267 -49.22 -1.44 7.96
C HIS A 267 -49.62 -2.25 9.21
N ARG A 268 -49.20 -1.83 10.41
CA ARG A 268 -49.62 -2.49 11.67
C ARG A 268 -50.88 -1.90 12.32
N TYR A 269 -51.41 -0.81 11.76
CA TYR A 269 -52.60 -0.12 12.29
C TYR A 269 -53.77 -0.05 11.28
N GLU A 270 -53.71 -0.82 10.20
CA GLU A 270 -54.85 -1.11 9.29
C GLU A 270 -55.32 -2.55 9.52
#